data_AF-A0A7V9V4W2-F1
#
_entry.id   AF-A0A7V9V4W2-F1
#
_cell.length_a   1.000
_cell.length_b   1.000
_cell.length_c   1.000
_cell.angle_alpha   90.00
_cell.angle_beta   90.00
_cell.angle_gamma   90.00
#
_symmetry.space_group_name_H-M   'P 1'
#
loop_
_entity.id
_entity.type
_entity.pdbx_description
1 polymer ?
#
loop_
_entity_poly.entity_id
_entity_poly.type
_entity_poly.pdbx_seq_one_letter_code
_entity_poly.pdbx_strand_id
1 'polypeptide(L)'
;MLRWFPEALRKLDQVLEITPDQIDPIVYKAGIAQAEGDLARAAALLATIHPKAEDVVALETEIYQAILERHPAQMIARIKELLAKPDPVLNFYNSELRFYLGWAQEVAGDEAAAQESWRRALGELESFLNEQPENFTLVGDLALTNAFLGNKDAALALAERGMVIVPLEKDAKDGGWPIEILARVAARVGEPDRAIAALEKVLSIPYEGPVPTTEVPLTPARLRLDPMFDPLRNDPRFQRLANSTP
;
A
#
# COMPACT_ATOMS: atom_id res chain seq x y z
N MET A 1 -13.08 0.80 -16.49
CA MET A 1 -12.24 2.01 -16.30
C MET A 1 -10.88 1.75 -16.89
N LEU A 2 -10.31 2.64 -17.68
CA LEU A 2 -9.14 2.35 -18.54
C LEU A 2 -7.84 2.19 -17.72
N ARG A 3 -7.70 1.08 -17.02
CA ARG A 3 -6.43 0.56 -16.51
C ARG A 3 -5.83 -0.29 -17.63
N TRP A 4 -4.88 0.26 -18.38
CA TRP A 4 -4.27 -0.38 -19.55
C TRP A 4 -3.17 -1.37 -19.16
N PHE A 5 -3.54 -2.35 -18.33
CA PHE A 5 -2.60 -3.38 -17.87
C PHE A 5 -2.00 -4.19 -19.02
N PRO A 6 -2.74 -4.61 -20.07
CA PRO A 6 -2.15 -5.32 -21.20
C PRO A 6 -1.05 -4.51 -21.91
N GLU A 7 -1.28 -3.23 -22.14
CA GLU A 7 -0.33 -2.33 -22.78
C GLU A 7 0.88 -2.05 -21.88
N ALA A 8 0.66 -1.90 -20.57
CA ALA A 8 1.72 -1.75 -19.58
C ALA A 8 2.61 -2.99 -19.53
N LEU A 9 2.02 -4.19 -19.42
CA LEU A 9 2.74 -5.47 -19.45
C LEU A 9 3.60 -5.60 -20.72
N ARG A 10 3.04 -5.28 -21.89
CA ARG A 10 3.78 -5.31 -23.16
C ARG A 10 4.99 -4.37 -23.14
N LYS A 11 4.86 -3.17 -22.56
CA LYS A 11 5.98 -2.23 -22.43
C LYS A 11 7.04 -2.74 -21.45
N LEU A 12 6.64 -3.33 -20.33
CA LEU A 12 7.57 -3.93 -19.35
C LEU A 12 8.33 -5.11 -19.96
N ASP A 13 7.66 -5.94 -20.78
CA ASP A 13 8.32 -7.01 -21.53
C ASP A 13 9.38 -6.46 -22.50
N GLN A 14 9.08 -5.38 -23.22
CA GLN A 14 10.05 -4.71 -24.09
C GLN A 14 11.26 -4.17 -23.33
N VAL A 15 11.06 -3.67 -22.10
CA VAL A 15 12.18 -3.23 -21.25
C VAL A 15 13.06 -4.42 -20.86
N LEU A 16 12.45 -5.55 -20.48
CA LEU A 16 13.17 -6.77 -20.10
C LEU A 16 13.93 -7.43 -21.26
N GLU A 17 13.46 -7.26 -22.51
CA GLU A 17 14.20 -7.67 -23.71
C GLU A 17 15.50 -6.87 -23.90
N ILE A 18 15.52 -5.61 -23.46
CA ILE A 18 16.68 -4.71 -23.62
C ILE A 18 17.63 -4.82 -22.42
N THR A 19 17.07 -4.87 -21.20
CA THR A 19 17.81 -4.92 -19.92
C THR A 19 17.19 -6.00 -19.01
N PRO A 20 17.60 -7.27 -19.16
CA PRO A 20 17.00 -8.41 -18.44
C PRO A 20 17.29 -8.46 -16.93
N ASP A 21 18.27 -7.70 -16.46
CA ASP A 21 18.76 -7.69 -15.08
C ASP A 21 18.08 -6.65 -14.17
N GLN A 22 17.14 -5.88 -14.72
CA GLN A 22 16.41 -4.84 -13.97
C GLN A 22 15.30 -5.45 -13.13
N ILE A 23 15.28 -5.08 -11.84
CA ILE A 23 14.29 -5.57 -10.88
C ILE A 23 12.93 -4.88 -11.07
N ASP A 24 12.92 -3.58 -11.36
CA ASP A 24 11.70 -2.76 -11.39
C ASP A 24 10.64 -3.30 -12.35
N PRO A 25 10.95 -3.66 -13.62
CA PRO A 25 9.92 -4.18 -14.51
C PRO A 25 9.25 -5.46 -14.00
N ILE A 26 9.99 -6.31 -13.28
CA ILE A 26 9.44 -7.52 -12.66
C ILE A 26 8.49 -7.15 -11.52
N VAL A 27 8.89 -6.18 -10.69
CA VAL A 27 8.08 -5.67 -9.57
C VAL A 27 6.78 -5.04 -10.06
N TYR A 28 6.81 -4.19 -11.09
CA TYR A 28 5.60 -3.61 -11.68
C TYR A 28 4.69 -4.68 -12.29
N LYS A 29 5.23 -5.70 -12.97
CA LYS A 29 4.44 -6.84 -13.47
C LYS A 29 3.77 -7.61 -12.32
N ALA A 30 4.47 -7.79 -11.19
CA ALA A 30 3.92 -8.42 -9.99
C ALA A 30 2.80 -7.57 -9.36
N GLY A 31 3.00 -6.25 -9.24
CA GLY A 31 1.97 -5.31 -8.77
C GLY A 31 0.71 -5.33 -9.64
N ILE A 32 0.85 -5.40 -10.97
CA ILE A 32 -0.26 -5.58 -11.90
C ILE A 32 -0.96 -6.94 -11.66
N ALA A 33 -0.20 -8.02 -11.48
CA ALA A 33 -0.77 -9.33 -11.18
C ALA A 33 -1.60 -9.34 -9.88
N GLN A 34 -1.09 -8.69 -8.82
CA GLN A 34 -1.84 -8.47 -7.58
C GLN A 34 -3.13 -7.67 -7.82
N ALA A 35 -3.05 -6.61 -8.64
CA ALA A 35 -4.19 -5.79 -9.02
C ALA A 35 -5.21 -6.49 -9.92
N GLU A 36 -4.80 -7.53 -10.65
CA GLU A 36 -5.73 -8.40 -11.38
C GLU A 36 -6.31 -9.51 -10.48
N GLY A 37 -5.73 -9.71 -9.30
CA GLY A 37 -6.07 -10.78 -8.36
C GLY A 37 -5.39 -12.12 -8.68
N ASP A 38 -4.42 -12.12 -9.59
CA ASP A 38 -3.61 -13.29 -9.94
C ASP A 38 -2.38 -13.37 -9.02
N LEU A 39 -2.63 -13.77 -7.77
CA LEU A 39 -1.58 -13.89 -6.76
C LEU A 39 -0.54 -14.96 -7.13
N ALA A 40 -0.92 -16.01 -7.85
CA ALA A 40 0.00 -17.04 -8.30
C ALA A 40 1.02 -16.48 -9.32
N ARG A 41 0.56 -15.67 -10.28
CA ARG A 41 1.46 -14.99 -11.23
C ARG A 41 2.34 -13.96 -10.53
N ALA A 42 1.79 -13.21 -9.58
CA ALA A 42 2.56 -12.28 -8.77
C ALA A 42 3.69 -12.99 -8.01
N ALA A 43 3.37 -14.08 -7.30
CA ALA A 43 4.35 -14.87 -6.56
C ALA A 43 5.43 -15.48 -7.48
N ALA A 44 5.06 -15.96 -8.67
CA ALA A 44 6.01 -16.50 -9.63
C ALA A 44 7.01 -15.45 -10.15
N LEU A 45 6.55 -14.21 -10.35
CA LEU A 45 7.41 -13.08 -10.74
C LEU A 45 8.33 -12.65 -9.58
N LEU A 46 7.79 -12.53 -8.36
CA LEU A 46 8.58 -12.12 -7.20
C LEU A 46 9.63 -13.18 -6.80
N ALA A 47 9.36 -14.46 -7.05
CA ALA A 47 10.32 -15.53 -6.79
C ALA A 47 11.59 -15.45 -7.66
N THR A 48 11.60 -14.68 -8.76
CA THR A 48 12.79 -14.52 -9.62
C THR A 48 13.72 -13.40 -9.17
N ILE A 49 13.33 -12.62 -8.16
CA ILE A 49 14.11 -11.48 -7.66
C ILE A 49 14.53 -11.70 -6.21
N HIS A 50 15.62 -11.04 -5.82
CA HIS A 50 16.14 -11.08 -4.45
C HIS A 50 16.45 -9.64 -3.98
N PRO A 51 15.41 -8.89 -3.57
CA PRO A 51 15.56 -7.49 -3.18
C PRO A 51 16.55 -7.32 -2.02
N LYS A 52 17.41 -6.32 -2.12
CA LYS A 52 18.24 -5.84 -1.02
C LYS A 52 17.46 -4.82 -0.17
N ALA A 53 18.09 -4.30 0.88
CA ALA A 53 17.46 -3.33 1.78
C ALA A 53 17.09 -2.03 1.06
N GLU A 54 17.90 -1.63 0.07
CA GLU A 54 17.68 -0.43 -0.74
C GLU A 54 16.58 -0.59 -1.80
N ASP A 55 16.15 -1.81 -2.13
CA ASP A 55 15.14 -2.10 -3.14
C ASP A 55 13.72 -1.98 -2.54
N VAL A 56 13.40 -0.80 -2.01
CA VAL A 56 12.21 -0.54 -1.18
C VAL A 56 10.92 -0.99 -1.85
N VAL A 57 10.68 -0.55 -3.09
CA VAL A 57 9.45 -0.88 -3.84
C VAL A 57 9.30 -2.39 -4.02
N ALA A 58 10.41 -3.09 -4.27
CA ALA A 58 10.42 -4.54 -4.41
C ALA A 58 10.10 -5.24 -3.08
N LEU A 59 10.70 -4.80 -1.97
CA LEU A 59 10.40 -5.31 -0.63
C LEU A 59 8.93 -5.09 -0.25
N GLU A 60 8.39 -3.89 -0.43
CA GLU A 60 6.98 -3.61 -0.15
C GLU A 60 6.04 -4.48 -0.97
N THR A 61 6.38 -4.75 -2.23
CA THR A 61 5.60 -5.63 -3.11
C THR A 61 5.61 -7.09 -2.63
N GLU A 62 6.77 -7.59 -2.18
CA GLU A 62 6.88 -8.92 -1.55
C GLU A 62 6.07 -9.01 -0.25
N ILE A 63 6.14 -7.97 0.59
CA ILE A 63 5.39 -7.94 1.85
C ILE A 63 3.89 -7.90 1.57
N TYR A 64 3.45 -7.04 0.65
CA TYR A 64 2.05 -6.94 0.26
C TYR A 64 1.54 -8.24 -0.35
N GLN A 65 2.35 -8.93 -1.18
CA GLN A 65 2.02 -10.28 -1.68
C GLN A 65 1.67 -11.23 -0.52
N ALA A 66 2.54 -11.32 0.48
CA ALA A 66 2.36 -12.22 1.61
C ALA A 66 1.14 -11.84 2.48
N ILE A 67 0.82 -10.55 2.57
CA ILE A 67 -0.38 -10.02 3.23
C ILE A 67 -1.66 -10.39 2.46
N LEU A 68 -1.66 -10.22 1.14
CA LEU A 68 -2.78 -10.60 0.27
C LEU A 68 -3.05 -12.11 0.33
N GLU A 69 -1.99 -12.93 0.42
CA GLU A 69 -2.08 -14.38 0.59
C GLU A 69 -2.44 -14.83 2.00
N ARG A 70 -2.47 -13.90 2.98
CA ARG A 70 -2.65 -14.18 4.41
C ARG A 70 -1.57 -15.12 4.98
N HIS A 71 -0.38 -15.14 4.39
CA HIS A 71 0.77 -15.95 4.83
C HIS A 71 2.04 -15.11 5.10
N PRO A 72 2.00 -14.10 5.98
CA PRO A 72 3.10 -13.14 6.15
C PRO A 72 4.31 -13.65 6.95
N ALA A 73 4.30 -14.88 7.48
CA ALA A 73 5.27 -15.35 8.47
C ALA A 73 6.74 -15.23 8.01
N GLN A 74 7.04 -15.60 6.77
CA GLN A 74 8.40 -15.50 6.23
C GLN A 74 8.82 -14.03 6.07
N MET A 75 7.92 -13.17 5.62
CA MET A 75 8.20 -11.74 5.47
C MET A 75 8.38 -11.04 6.81
N ILE A 76 7.64 -11.42 7.85
CA ILE A 76 7.86 -10.90 9.21
C ILE A 76 9.30 -11.17 9.67
N ALA A 77 9.81 -12.38 9.44
CA ALA A 77 11.19 -12.73 9.81
C ALA A 77 12.21 -11.88 9.03
N ARG A 78 12.02 -11.73 7.71
CA ARG A 78 12.89 -10.93 6.85
C ARG A 78 12.90 -9.46 7.23
N ILE A 79 11.74 -8.84 7.46
CA ILE A 79 11.65 -7.44 7.85
C ILE A 79 12.34 -7.22 9.21
N LYS A 80 12.18 -8.14 10.16
CA LYS A 80 12.88 -8.07 11.45
C LYS A 80 14.41 -8.14 11.30
N GLU A 81 14.91 -8.94 10.37
CA GLU A 81 16.34 -9.02 10.07
C GLU A 81 16.87 -7.69 9.51
N LEU A 82 16.18 -7.12 8.52
CA LEU A 82 16.51 -5.81 7.94
C LEU A 82 16.53 -4.71 9.02
N LEU A 83 15.50 -4.68 9.88
CA LEU A 83 15.36 -3.69 10.94
C LEU A 83 16.25 -3.95 12.18
N ALA A 84 16.97 -5.07 12.26
CA ALA A 84 17.91 -5.33 13.35
C ALA A 84 19.21 -4.53 13.19
N LYS A 85 19.59 -4.20 11.95
CA LYS A 85 20.73 -3.34 11.60
C LYS A 85 20.33 -2.39 10.46
N PRO A 86 19.41 -1.46 10.73
CA PRO A 86 18.89 -0.57 9.71
C PRO A 86 20.00 0.32 9.18
N ASP A 87 20.04 0.53 7.86
CA ASP A 87 20.90 1.54 7.26
C ASP A 87 20.36 2.94 7.62
N PRO A 88 21.13 3.79 8.30
CA PRO A 88 20.70 5.15 8.65
C PRO A 88 20.32 6.02 7.44
N VAL A 89 20.89 5.74 6.27
CA VAL A 89 20.55 6.46 5.03
C VAL A 89 19.10 6.17 4.59
N LEU A 90 18.56 5.02 4.97
CA LEU A 90 17.21 4.57 4.63
C LEU A 90 16.19 4.86 5.74
N ASN A 91 16.47 5.78 6.67
CA ASN A 91 15.64 5.97 7.87
C ASN A 91 14.14 6.22 7.61
N PHE A 92 13.80 6.94 6.54
CA PHE A 92 12.39 7.10 6.12
C PHE A 92 11.77 5.75 5.75
N TYR A 93 12.41 5.00 4.83
CA TYR A 93 11.98 3.68 4.39
C TYR A 93 11.98 2.62 5.52
N ASN A 94 12.90 2.74 6.49
CA ASN A 94 12.90 1.89 7.68
C ASN A 94 11.61 2.09 8.50
N SER A 95 11.06 3.31 8.51
CA SER A 95 9.81 3.63 9.20
C SER A 95 8.60 3.03 8.47
N GLU A 96 8.58 3.09 7.13
CA GLU A 96 7.58 2.40 6.30
C GLU A 96 7.66 0.88 6.48
N LEU A 97 8.87 0.30 6.50
CA LEU A 97 9.05 -1.13 6.78
C LEU A 97 8.51 -1.52 8.17
N ARG A 98 8.58 -0.65 9.18
CA ARG A 98 7.94 -0.89 10.48
C ARG A 98 6.42 -0.86 10.39
N PHE A 99 5.86 0.03 9.59
CA PHE A 99 4.42 0.03 9.32
C PHE A 99 3.98 -1.29 8.68
N TYR A 100 4.67 -1.73 7.64
CA TYR A 100 4.41 -3.02 6.97
C TYR A 100 4.64 -4.22 7.90
N LEU A 101 5.65 -4.17 8.77
CA LEU A 101 5.88 -5.19 9.80
C LEU A 101 4.67 -5.31 10.72
N GLY A 102 4.12 -4.19 11.19
CA GLY A 102 2.94 -4.18 12.03
C GLY A 102 1.73 -4.78 11.33
N TRP A 103 1.52 -4.42 10.06
CA TRP A 103 0.42 -4.96 9.26
C TRP A 103 0.56 -6.48 9.03
N ALA A 104 1.76 -6.93 8.67
CA ALA A 104 2.08 -8.34 8.53
C ALA A 104 1.86 -9.12 9.84
N GLN A 105 2.26 -8.56 10.99
CA GLN A 105 2.05 -9.16 12.31
C GLN A 105 0.57 -9.25 12.68
N GLU A 106 -0.23 -8.21 12.40
CA GLU A 106 -1.68 -8.25 12.61
C GLU A 106 -2.33 -9.36 11.78
N VAL A 107 -1.95 -9.49 10.50
CA VAL A 107 -2.46 -10.56 9.63
C VAL A 107 -2.03 -11.95 10.14
N ALA A 108 -0.88 -12.06 10.79
CA ALA A 108 -0.44 -13.28 11.47
C ALA A 108 -1.15 -13.55 12.81
N GLY A 109 -1.97 -12.62 13.31
CA GLY A 109 -2.68 -12.70 14.59
C GLY A 109 -1.88 -12.26 15.80
N ASP A 110 -0.70 -11.63 15.62
CA ASP A 110 0.12 -11.10 16.72
C ASP A 110 -0.14 -9.60 16.91
N GLU A 111 -1.28 -9.29 17.52
CA GLU A 111 -1.73 -7.91 17.76
C GLU A 111 -0.76 -7.13 18.65
N ALA A 112 -0.14 -7.78 19.64
CA ALA A 112 0.79 -7.12 20.55
C ALA A 112 2.06 -6.67 19.81
N ALA A 113 2.63 -7.53 18.97
CA ALA A 113 3.78 -7.15 18.15
C ALA A 113 3.39 -6.07 17.12
N ALA A 114 2.21 -6.18 16.50
CA ALA A 114 1.72 -5.21 15.54
C ALA A 114 1.65 -3.79 16.13
N GLN A 115 1.03 -3.67 17.30
CA GLN A 115 0.92 -2.41 18.04
C GLN A 115 2.30 -1.82 18.39
N GLU A 116 3.26 -2.64 18.79
CA GLU A 116 4.62 -2.17 19.05
C GLU A 116 5.32 -1.66 17.79
N SER A 117 5.20 -2.38 16.67
CA SER A 117 5.79 -1.98 15.39
C SER A 117 5.22 -0.64 14.90
N TRP A 118 3.90 -0.44 14.99
CA TRP A 118 3.26 0.81 14.60
C TRP A 118 3.59 1.98 15.53
N ARG A 119 3.74 1.78 16.84
CA ARG A 119 4.19 2.87 17.75
C ARG A 119 5.58 3.35 17.41
N ARG A 120 6.49 2.43 17.05
CA ARG A 120 7.83 2.79 16.58
C ARG A 120 7.80 3.54 15.26
N ALA A 121 7.02 3.04 14.29
CA ALA A 121 6.82 3.72 13.01
C ALA A 121 6.29 5.14 13.22
N LEU A 122 5.27 5.33 14.08
CA LEU A 122 4.68 6.64 14.38
C LEU A 122 5.73 7.64 14.87
N GLY A 123 6.53 7.26 15.87
CA GLY A 123 7.55 8.17 16.44
C GLY A 123 8.64 8.57 15.44
N GLU A 124 9.03 7.67 14.54
CA GLU A 124 10.02 7.96 13.49
C GLU A 124 9.40 8.86 12.39
N LEU A 125 8.19 8.53 11.91
CA LEU A 125 7.46 9.29 10.89
C LEU A 125 7.11 10.72 11.33
N GLU A 126 6.72 10.93 12.60
CA GLU A 126 6.42 12.27 13.14
C GLU A 126 7.64 13.20 13.09
N SER A 127 8.86 12.66 13.25
CA SER A 127 10.09 13.44 13.14
C SER A 127 10.30 13.96 11.72
N PHE A 128 10.09 13.10 10.71
CA PHE A 128 10.24 13.52 9.30
C PHE A 128 9.22 14.56 8.88
N LEU A 129 8.01 14.53 9.47
CA LEU A 129 6.94 15.44 9.06
C LEU A 129 7.24 16.88 9.48
N ASN A 130 7.98 17.07 10.56
CA ASN A 130 8.45 18.39 10.98
C ASN A 130 9.47 18.98 9.99
N GLU A 131 10.27 18.13 9.35
CA GLU A 131 11.26 18.54 8.34
C GLU A 131 10.61 18.73 6.96
N GLN A 132 9.60 17.92 6.63
CA GLN A 132 8.93 17.89 5.34
C GLN A 132 7.39 17.96 5.48
N PRO A 133 6.84 19.11 5.94
CA PRO A 133 5.42 19.23 6.25
C PRO A 133 4.50 19.10 5.03
N GLU A 134 5.00 19.27 3.81
CA GLU A 134 4.22 19.16 2.58
C GLU A 134 4.44 17.82 1.85
N ASN A 135 5.18 16.87 2.44
CA ASN A 135 5.35 15.54 1.87
C ASN A 135 4.07 14.72 2.05
N PHE A 136 3.30 14.57 0.98
CA PHE A 136 1.99 13.90 1.02
C PHE A 136 2.09 12.39 1.25
N THR A 137 3.16 11.75 0.82
CA THR A 137 3.43 10.32 1.07
C THR A 137 3.54 10.09 2.58
N LEU A 138 4.40 10.87 3.24
CA LEU A 138 4.60 10.82 4.69
C LEU A 138 3.32 11.13 5.49
N VAL A 139 2.54 12.11 5.02
CA VAL A 139 1.22 12.41 5.61
C VAL A 139 0.29 11.20 5.49
N GLY A 140 0.35 10.48 4.37
CA GLY A 140 -0.38 9.23 4.14
C GLY A 140 0.03 8.11 5.08
N ASP A 141 1.34 7.88 5.26
CA ASP A 141 1.88 6.84 6.15
C ASP A 141 1.50 7.09 7.60
N LEU A 142 1.56 8.36 8.03
CA LEU A 142 1.10 8.76 9.36
C LEU A 142 -0.40 8.56 9.52
N ALA A 143 -1.20 8.82 8.49
CA ALA A 143 -2.64 8.59 8.52
C ALA A 143 -2.95 7.09 8.71
N LEU A 144 -2.32 6.21 7.92
CA LEU A 144 -2.49 4.77 8.04
C LEU A 144 -1.99 4.26 9.40
N THR A 145 -0.80 4.68 9.83
CA THR A 145 -0.22 4.27 11.13
C THR A 145 -1.13 4.67 12.30
N ASN A 146 -1.66 5.90 12.29
CA ASN A 146 -2.63 6.33 13.30
C ASN A 146 -3.93 5.50 13.25
N ALA A 147 -4.41 5.14 12.06
CA ALA A 147 -5.60 4.29 11.92
C ALA A 147 -5.41 2.91 12.54
N PHE A 148 -4.23 2.29 12.34
CA PHE A 148 -3.92 0.98 12.93
C PHE A 148 -3.71 1.02 14.45
N LEU A 149 -3.22 2.14 14.99
CA LEU A 149 -3.13 2.41 16.43
C LEU A 149 -4.48 2.77 17.07
N GLY A 150 -5.54 2.96 16.28
CA GLY A 150 -6.86 3.35 16.78
C GLY A 150 -7.03 4.85 17.04
N ASN A 151 -6.06 5.68 16.63
CA ASN A 151 -6.10 7.14 16.75
C ASN A 151 -6.98 7.75 15.64
N LYS A 152 -8.28 7.48 15.70
CA LYS A 152 -9.25 7.79 14.65
C LYS A 152 -9.20 9.24 14.16
N ASP A 153 -9.29 10.21 15.07
CA ASP A 153 -9.39 11.62 14.69
C ASP A 153 -8.11 12.12 14.01
N ALA A 154 -6.94 11.71 14.53
CA ALA A 154 -5.66 12.03 13.93
C ALA A 154 -5.51 11.41 12.54
N ALA A 155 -5.89 10.14 12.39
CA ALA A 155 -5.82 9.44 11.12
C ALA A 155 -6.67 10.12 10.02
N LEU A 156 -7.90 10.49 10.35
CA LEU A 156 -8.82 11.15 9.40
C LEU A 156 -8.33 12.57 9.05
N ALA A 157 -7.88 13.34 10.05
CA ALA A 157 -7.34 14.68 9.81
C ALA A 157 -6.09 14.65 8.91
N LEU A 158 -5.21 13.68 9.07
CA LEU A 158 -4.03 13.49 8.21
C LEU A 158 -4.43 13.08 6.79
N ALA A 159 -5.37 12.15 6.63
CA ALA A 159 -5.87 11.76 5.31
C ALA A 159 -6.51 12.95 4.56
N GLU A 160 -7.31 13.76 5.25
CA GLU A 160 -7.90 14.98 4.71
C GLU A 160 -6.83 16.04 4.36
N ARG A 161 -5.80 16.19 5.20
CA ARG A 161 -4.66 17.07 4.91
C ARG A 161 -3.95 16.66 3.62
N GLY A 162 -3.77 15.36 3.37
CA GLY A 162 -3.19 14.87 2.12
C GLY A 162 -3.97 15.35 0.89
N MET A 163 -5.31 15.34 0.95
CA MET A 163 -6.17 15.83 -0.13
C MET A 163 -6.07 17.35 -0.36
N VAL A 164 -5.69 18.12 0.67
CA VAL A 164 -5.43 19.55 0.55
C VAL A 164 -4.05 19.82 -0.07
N ILE A 165 -3.04 19.02 0.28
CA ILE A 165 -1.67 19.13 -0.26
C ILE A 165 -1.66 18.77 -1.75
N VAL A 166 -2.32 17.68 -2.13
CA VAL A 166 -2.41 17.21 -3.53
C VAL A 166 -3.88 17.13 -3.96
N PRO A 167 -4.48 18.27 -4.36
CA PRO A 167 -5.86 18.28 -4.84
C PRO A 167 -5.97 17.57 -6.20
N LEU A 168 -6.98 16.70 -6.33
CA LEU A 168 -7.25 15.96 -7.56
C LEU A 168 -7.41 16.86 -8.79
N GLU A 169 -7.98 18.05 -8.63
CA GLU A 169 -8.21 18.99 -9.72
C GLU A 169 -6.90 19.61 -10.24
N LYS A 170 -5.83 19.57 -9.44
CA LYS A 170 -4.52 20.13 -9.79
C LYS A 170 -3.52 19.07 -10.20
N ASP A 171 -3.66 17.86 -9.66
CA ASP A 171 -2.81 16.73 -9.96
C ASP A 171 -3.65 15.49 -10.21
N ALA A 172 -3.89 15.16 -11.49
CA ALA A 172 -4.66 13.97 -11.85
C ALA A 172 -3.85 12.67 -11.71
N LYS A 173 -2.53 12.75 -11.56
CA LYS A 173 -1.64 11.59 -11.39
C LYS A 173 -1.65 11.16 -9.93
N ASP A 174 -1.33 12.11 -9.05
CA ASP A 174 -1.11 11.85 -7.63
C ASP A 174 -2.34 12.19 -6.78
N GLY A 175 -3.27 13.01 -7.25
CA GLY A 175 -4.42 13.46 -6.45
C GLY A 175 -5.46 12.37 -6.12
N GLY A 176 -5.38 11.18 -6.72
CA GLY A 176 -6.12 10.00 -6.28
C GLY A 176 -5.50 9.29 -5.07
N TRP A 177 -4.19 9.45 -4.87
CA TRP A 177 -3.42 8.84 -3.79
C TRP A 177 -3.98 9.17 -2.39
N PRO A 178 -4.16 10.45 -1.99
CA PRO A 178 -4.71 10.76 -0.67
C PRO A 178 -6.17 10.35 -0.51
N ILE A 179 -6.93 10.23 -1.61
CA ILE A 179 -8.32 9.73 -1.57
C ILE A 179 -8.33 8.23 -1.25
N GLU A 180 -7.41 7.45 -1.81
CA GLU A 180 -7.24 6.04 -1.43
C GLU A 180 -6.81 5.89 0.04
N ILE A 181 -5.86 6.71 0.51
CA ILE A 181 -5.48 6.72 1.92
C ILE A 181 -6.71 6.97 2.81
N LEU A 182 -7.53 7.96 2.47
CA LEU A 182 -8.79 8.20 3.19
C LEU A 182 -9.70 6.97 3.18
N ALA A 183 -9.84 6.28 2.04
CA ALA A 183 -10.65 5.07 1.95
C ALA A 183 -10.16 3.97 2.91
N ARG A 184 -8.85 3.73 2.96
CA ARG A 184 -8.19 2.75 3.84
C ARG A 184 -8.33 3.12 5.31
N VAL A 185 -8.05 4.38 5.65
CA VAL A 185 -8.21 4.90 7.02
C VAL A 185 -9.65 4.76 7.47
N ALA A 186 -10.60 5.24 6.68
CA ALA A 186 -12.02 5.20 7.00
C ALA A 186 -12.54 3.75 7.18
N ALA A 187 -12.09 2.82 6.33
CA ALA A 187 -12.42 1.41 6.47
C ALA A 187 -11.92 0.85 7.81
N ARG A 188 -10.68 1.18 8.18
CA ARG A 188 -10.03 0.70 9.41
C ARG A 188 -10.66 1.27 10.68
N VAL A 189 -11.02 2.56 10.69
CA VAL A 189 -11.54 3.24 11.90
C VAL A 189 -13.07 3.17 12.04
N GLY A 190 -13.72 2.32 11.25
CA GLY A 190 -15.17 2.07 11.35
C GLY A 190 -16.05 3.19 10.78
N GLU A 191 -15.61 3.84 9.69
CA GLU A 191 -16.34 4.88 8.96
C GLU A 191 -16.75 4.37 7.55
N PRO A 192 -17.67 3.39 7.46
CA PRO A 192 -17.97 2.70 6.21
C PRO A 192 -18.50 3.63 5.12
N ASP A 193 -19.33 4.62 5.47
CA ASP A 193 -19.89 5.58 4.51
C ASP A 193 -18.79 6.42 3.85
N ARG A 194 -17.84 6.92 4.65
CA ARG A 194 -16.67 7.67 4.16
C ARG A 194 -15.78 6.79 3.30
N ALA A 195 -15.53 5.56 3.75
CA ALA A 195 -14.69 4.61 3.03
C ALA A 195 -15.28 4.29 1.65
N ILE A 196 -16.58 3.97 1.59
CA ILE A 196 -17.27 3.61 0.35
C ILE A 196 -17.30 4.79 -0.63
N ALA A 197 -17.59 6.01 -0.16
CA ALA A 197 -17.57 7.20 -1.01
C ALA A 197 -16.18 7.46 -1.61
N ALA A 198 -15.12 7.30 -0.82
CA ALA A 198 -13.74 7.42 -1.29
C ALA A 198 -13.38 6.31 -2.29
N LEU A 199 -13.78 5.06 -2.02
CA LEU A 199 -13.60 3.92 -2.93
C LEU A 199 -14.31 4.13 -4.28
N GLU A 200 -15.56 4.59 -4.28
CA GLU A 200 -16.30 4.95 -5.49
C GLU A 200 -15.55 6.00 -6.32
N LYS A 201 -14.91 6.97 -5.64
CA LYS A 201 -14.14 8.02 -6.31
C LYS A 201 -12.83 7.53 -6.90
N VAL A 202 -12.04 6.70 -6.20
CA VAL A 202 -10.76 6.20 -6.74
C VAL A 202 -10.94 5.08 -7.76
N LEU A 203 -12.00 4.28 -7.62
CA LEU A 203 -12.46 3.40 -8.70
C LEU A 203 -13.17 4.17 -9.84
N SER A 204 -13.24 5.50 -9.72
CA SER A 204 -13.69 6.57 -10.62
C SER A 204 -12.78 7.03 -11.76
N ILE A 205 -11.49 6.98 -11.47
CA ILE A 205 -10.46 7.78 -12.12
C ILE A 205 -9.17 6.97 -12.30
N PRO A 206 -8.31 7.34 -13.26
CA PRO A 206 -6.91 6.94 -13.22
C PRO A 206 -6.18 7.70 -12.11
N TYR A 207 -5.20 7.06 -11.48
CA TYR A 207 -4.27 7.64 -10.50
C TYR A 207 -3.17 6.62 -10.19
N GLU A 208 -2.12 7.06 -9.49
CA GLU A 208 -1.08 6.18 -8.94
C GLU A 208 -1.43 5.70 -7.53
N GLY A 209 -1.35 4.39 -7.32
CA GLY A 209 -1.75 3.77 -6.06
C GLY A 209 -0.67 3.86 -4.96
N PRO A 210 -1.07 4.11 -3.70
CA PRO A 210 -0.18 4.25 -2.55
C PRO A 210 0.32 2.94 -1.93
N VAL A 211 -0.39 1.82 -2.13
CA VAL A 211 -0.13 0.59 -1.35
C VAL A 211 -0.11 -0.66 -2.25
N PRO A 212 1.06 -1.31 -2.42
CA PRO A 212 2.40 -0.79 -2.14
C PRO A 212 2.76 0.33 -3.12
N THR A 213 3.89 1.01 -2.91
CA THR A 213 4.42 2.14 -3.72
C THR A 213 4.88 1.69 -5.13
N THR A 214 4.09 0.84 -5.78
CA THR A 214 4.25 0.32 -7.14
C THR A 214 3.44 1.11 -8.16
N GLU A 215 2.82 2.23 -7.72
CA GLU A 215 1.96 3.10 -8.52
C GLU A 215 0.72 2.41 -9.11
N VAL A 216 0.49 1.12 -8.78
CA VAL A 216 -0.68 0.39 -9.27
C VAL A 216 -1.90 0.77 -8.42
N PRO A 217 -3.00 1.27 -9.00
CA PRO A 217 -4.17 1.70 -8.23
C PRO A 217 -4.97 0.54 -7.62
N LEU A 218 -5.93 0.86 -6.76
CA LEU A 218 -6.94 -0.11 -6.33
C LEU A 218 -7.74 -0.64 -7.51
N THR A 219 -8.12 -1.90 -7.41
CA THR A 219 -9.01 -2.58 -8.36
C THR A 219 -10.08 -3.34 -7.60
N PRO A 220 -11.17 -3.76 -8.26
CA PRO A 220 -12.13 -4.67 -7.64
C PRO A 220 -11.47 -5.92 -7.06
N ALA A 221 -10.45 -6.47 -7.73
CA ALA A 221 -9.70 -7.61 -7.22
C ALA A 221 -8.90 -7.29 -5.95
N ARG A 222 -8.17 -6.17 -5.91
CA ARG A 222 -7.49 -5.73 -4.69
C ARG A 222 -8.46 -5.46 -3.55
N LEU A 223 -9.62 -4.85 -3.83
CA LEU A 223 -10.65 -4.70 -2.82
C LEU A 223 -11.01 -6.04 -2.20
N ARG A 224 -11.22 -7.11 -2.99
CA ARG A 224 -11.54 -8.46 -2.48
C ARG A 224 -10.43 -9.10 -1.64
N LEU A 225 -9.17 -8.80 -1.92
CA LEU A 225 -8.01 -9.48 -1.31
C LEU A 225 -7.42 -8.74 -0.11
N ASP A 226 -7.42 -7.40 -0.14
CA ASP A 226 -6.70 -6.58 0.81
C ASP A 226 -7.37 -6.56 2.21
N PRO A 227 -6.64 -6.95 3.29
CA PRO A 227 -7.22 -7.05 4.63
C PRO A 227 -7.69 -5.72 5.23
N MET A 228 -7.20 -4.57 4.77
CA MET A 228 -7.65 -3.28 5.31
C MET A 228 -9.14 -3.04 5.04
N PHE A 229 -9.72 -3.73 4.03
CA PHE A 229 -11.14 -3.65 3.71
C PHE A 229 -11.96 -4.80 4.32
N ASP A 230 -11.37 -5.67 5.14
CA ASP A 230 -12.09 -6.76 5.78
C ASP A 230 -13.30 -6.28 6.63
N PRO A 231 -13.24 -5.13 7.35
CA PRO A 231 -14.41 -4.57 8.03
C PRO A 231 -15.60 -4.23 7.11
N LEU A 232 -15.36 -4.01 5.81
CA LEU A 232 -16.39 -3.63 4.83
C LEU A 232 -17.00 -4.82 4.09
N ARG A 233 -16.50 -6.05 4.28
CA ARG A 233 -16.85 -7.23 3.47
C ARG A 233 -18.35 -7.56 3.45
N ASN A 234 -19.05 -7.22 4.53
CA ASN A 234 -20.47 -7.47 4.70
C ASN A 234 -21.36 -6.30 4.23
N ASP A 235 -20.80 -5.17 3.82
CA ASP A 235 -21.57 -4.05 3.27
C ASP A 235 -21.93 -4.32 1.79
N PRO A 236 -23.24 -4.32 1.42
CA PRO A 236 -23.65 -4.57 0.05
C PRO A 236 -23.12 -3.56 -0.98
N ARG A 237 -22.84 -2.32 -0.56
CA ARG A 237 -22.24 -1.29 -1.42
C ARG A 237 -20.79 -1.63 -1.74
N PHE A 238 -20.04 -2.04 -0.72
CA PHE A 238 -18.66 -2.51 -0.91
C PHE A 238 -18.61 -3.75 -1.81
N GLN A 239 -19.52 -4.72 -1.62
CA GLN A 239 -19.59 -5.91 -2.48
C GLN A 239 -19.84 -5.57 -3.95
N ARG A 240 -20.62 -4.53 -4.26
CA ARG A 240 -20.81 -4.07 -5.65
C ARG A 240 -19.51 -3.53 -6.25
N LEU A 241 -18.76 -2.73 -5.50
CA LEU A 241 -17.46 -2.21 -5.94
C LEU A 241 -16.46 -3.34 -6.16
N ALA A 242 -16.37 -4.25 -5.19
CA ALA A 242 -15.46 -5.38 -5.21
C ALA A 242 -15.79 -6.40 -6.30
N ASN A 243 -17.04 -6.47 -6.78
CA ASN A 243 -17.46 -7.39 -7.86
C ASN A 243 -17.64 -6.69 -9.22
N SER A 244 -17.31 -5.41 -9.32
CA SER A 244 -17.39 -4.69 -10.60
C SER A 244 -16.37 -5.24 -11.60
N THR A 245 -16.76 -5.24 -12.87
CA THR A 245 -15.86 -5.60 -13.97
C THR A 245 -14.82 -4.48 -14.15
N PRO A 246 -13.54 -4.81 -14.41
CA PRO A 246 -12.49 -3.82 -14.66
C PRO A 246 -12.84 -2.77 -15.73
#